data_AF-A0A5K1CFU4-F1
#
_entry.id   AF-A0A5K1CFU4-F1
#
_cell.length_a   1.000
_cell.length_b   1.000
_cell.length_c   1.000
_cell.angle_alpha   90.00
_cell.angle_beta   90.00
_cell.angle_gamma   90.00
#
_symmetry.space_group_name_H-M   'P 1'
#
loop_
_entity.id
_entity.type
_entity.pdbx_description
1 polymer ?
#
loop_
_entity_poly.entity_id
_entity_poly.type
_entity_poly.pdbx_seq_one_letter_code
_entity_poly.pdbx_strand_id
1 'polypeptide(L)'
;MTINMDICANKLSGELPTSLSKLQMLEYLNLSRNTFDGYISKQLDHMLNLDTIDVSHNKLSGEIPKSLEKLQHIQVIDLSFNQFEGEVPCGGKFANLSAESFLGNYALCEAPKLHVPVCLDGAKKHNNVNMLRVDFFSKWGLCTCTQFLAGF
;
A
#
# COMPACT_ATOMS: atom_id res chain seq x y z
N MET A 1 15.50 17.60 -10.91
CA MET A 1 16.12 16.29 -11.14
C MET A 1 15.48 15.38 -10.12
N THR A 2 14.66 14.43 -10.56
CA THR A 2 13.89 13.54 -9.68
C THR A 2 14.70 12.27 -9.42
N ILE A 3 14.77 11.82 -8.17
CA ILE A 3 15.54 10.62 -7.77
C ILE A 3 14.56 9.47 -7.60
N ASN A 4 14.66 8.47 -8.48
CA ASN A 4 13.67 7.42 -8.62
C ASN A 4 14.29 6.03 -8.40
N MET A 5 13.53 5.14 -7.78
CA MET A 5 13.79 3.71 -7.72
C MET A 5 12.56 3.01 -8.28
N ASP A 6 12.69 2.47 -9.48
CA ASP A 6 11.64 1.70 -10.15
C ASP A 6 12.18 0.31 -10.48
N ILE A 7 11.62 -0.68 -9.82
CA ILE A 7 11.88 -2.11 -10.05
C ILE A 7 10.55 -2.86 -10.22
N CYS A 8 9.53 -2.20 -10.80
CA CYS A 8 8.20 -2.77 -11.06
C CYS A 8 8.30 -4.04 -11.91
N ALA A 9 7.33 -4.95 -11.76
CA ALA A 9 7.13 -6.13 -12.62
C ALA A 9 8.33 -7.09 -12.70
N ASN A 10 8.90 -7.42 -11.54
CA ASN A 10 9.98 -8.41 -11.42
C ASN A 10 9.54 -9.62 -10.56
N LYS A 11 10.49 -10.50 -10.26
CA LYS A 11 10.30 -11.66 -9.37
C LYS A 11 11.08 -11.49 -8.05
N LEU A 12 11.27 -10.25 -7.61
CA LEU A 12 11.96 -9.97 -6.36
C LEU A 12 11.11 -10.43 -5.18
N SER A 13 11.75 -10.93 -4.12
CA SER A 13 11.10 -11.59 -3.00
C SER A 13 11.80 -11.29 -1.68
N GLY A 14 11.16 -11.65 -0.57
CA GLY A 14 11.64 -11.40 0.78
C GLY A 14 11.15 -10.06 1.33
N GLU A 15 11.58 -9.75 2.54
CA GLU A 15 11.13 -8.55 3.24
C GLU A 15 11.78 -7.26 2.70
N LEU A 16 11.06 -6.15 2.82
CA LEU A 16 11.63 -4.83 2.55
C LEU A 16 12.72 -4.51 3.59
N PRO A 17 13.98 -4.27 3.18
CA PRO A 17 15.04 -4.04 4.13
C PRO A 17 14.84 -2.69 4.82
N THR A 18 15.08 -2.64 6.13
CA THR A 18 15.01 -1.40 6.92
C THR A 18 15.94 -0.30 6.40
N SER A 19 17.03 -0.69 5.72
CA SER A 19 17.95 0.23 5.05
C SER A 19 17.34 1.04 3.91
N LEU A 20 16.17 0.64 3.37
CA LEU A 20 15.44 1.41 2.36
C LEU A 20 15.14 2.84 2.87
N SER A 21 14.87 2.99 4.17
CA SER A 21 14.65 4.28 4.84
C SER A 21 15.83 5.26 4.76
N LYS A 22 17.04 4.79 4.40
CA LYS A 22 18.23 5.64 4.26
C LYS A 22 18.23 6.42 2.95
N LEU A 23 17.37 6.08 1.99
CA LEU A 23 17.24 6.79 0.72
C LEU A 23 16.39 8.07 0.89
N GLN A 24 16.82 8.98 1.77
CA GLN A 24 16.03 10.15 2.17
C GLN A 24 15.78 11.16 1.05
N MET A 25 16.59 11.12 -0.01
CA MET A 25 16.41 11.97 -1.19
C MET A 25 15.53 11.33 -2.27
N LEU A 26 15.04 10.10 -2.06
CA LEU A 26 14.18 9.42 -3.02
C LEU A 26 12.83 10.13 -3.09
N GLU A 27 12.37 10.41 -4.32
CA GLU A 27 11.10 11.05 -4.60
C GLU A 27 10.08 10.01 -5.09
N TYR A 28 10.51 9.05 -5.91
CA TYR A 28 9.65 8.02 -6.49
C TYR A 28 10.11 6.60 -6.13
N LEU A 29 9.25 5.80 -5.52
CA LEU A 29 9.49 4.40 -5.20
C LEU A 29 8.40 3.50 -5.81
N ASN A 30 8.77 2.69 -6.80
CA ASN A 30 7.89 1.69 -7.39
C ASN A 30 8.49 0.28 -7.25
N LEU A 31 7.86 -0.51 -6.40
CA LEU A 31 8.17 -1.92 -6.11
C LEU A 31 7.04 -2.85 -6.57
N SER A 32 6.07 -2.34 -7.32
CA SER A 32 4.84 -3.06 -7.65
C SER A 32 5.09 -4.32 -8.48
N ARG A 33 4.12 -5.24 -8.44
CA ARG A 33 4.13 -6.49 -9.24
C ARG A 33 5.40 -7.31 -9.02
N ASN A 34 5.75 -7.50 -7.75
CA ASN A 34 6.83 -8.37 -7.30
C ASN A 34 6.25 -9.44 -6.36
N THR A 35 7.10 -10.06 -5.55
CA THR A 35 6.70 -11.03 -4.53
C THR A 35 7.27 -10.66 -3.15
N PHE A 36 7.47 -9.38 -2.87
CA PHE A 36 7.92 -8.91 -1.56
C PHE A 36 6.89 -9.28 -0.48
N ASP A 37 7.37 -9.67 0.69
CA ASP A 37 6.56 -10.10 1.84
C ASP A 37 6.99 -9.38 3.13
N GLY A 38 6.47 -9.84 4.29
CA GLY A 38 6.69 -9.18 5.57
C GLY A 38 5.85 -7.91 5.71
N TYR A 39 6.35 -6.93 6.48
CA TYR A 39 5.63 -5.70 6.83
C TYR A 39 6.33 -4.45 6.31
N ILE A 40 5.58 -3.36 6.17
CA ILE A 40 6.18 -2.05 5.92
C ILE A 40 6.82 -1.56 7.23
N SER A 41 8.14 -1.34 7.23
CA SER A 41 8.83 -0.78 8.39
C SER A 41 8.38 0.64 8.68
N LYS A 42 8.10 0.94 9.96
CA LYS A 42 7.79 2.31 10.43
C LYS A 42 8.84 3.36 10.07
N GLN A 43 10.09 2.92 9.82
CA GLN A 43 11.22 3.78 9.46
C GLN A 43 11.12 4.38 8.06
N LEU A 44 10.18 3.93 7.21
CA LEU A 44 9.89 4.62 5.95
C LEU A 44 9.43 6.07 6.17
N ASP A 45 9.01 6.43 7.39
CA ASP A 45 8.71 7.80 7.78
C ASP A 45 9.91 8.78 7.69
N HIS A 46 11.12 8.27 7.51
CA HIS A 46 12.32 9.08 7.26
C HIS A 46 12.49 9.52 5.80
N MET A 47 11.75 8.93 4.85
CA MET A 47 11.87 9.24 3.42
C MET A 47 10.96 10.42 3.04
N LEU A 48 11.21 11.57 3.66
CA LEU A 48 10.31 12.73 3.66
C LEU A 48 10.10 13.40 2.29
N ASN A 49 10.95 13.09 1.30
CA ASN A 49 10.86 13.62 -0.06
C ASN A 49 9.99 12.76 -0.98
N LEU A 50 9.50 11.60 -0.53
CA LEU A 50 8.67 10.74 -1.35
C LEU A 50 7.39 11.46 -1.79
N ASP A 51 7.20 11.50 -3.10
CA ASP A 51 5.97 11.91 -3.78
C ASP A 51 5.09 10.71 -4.15
N THR A 52 5.69 9.55 -4.39
CA THR A 52 5.02 8.35 -4.89
C THR A 52 5.57 7.11 -4.21
N ILE A 53 4.67 6.30 -3.66
CA ILE A 53 4.94 4.94 -3.20
C ILE A 53 3.95 4.00 -3.87
N ASP A 54 4.46 3.12 -4.73
CA ASP A 54 3.69 2.01 -5.30
C ASP A 54 4.32 0.69 -4.88
N VAL A 55 3.63 -0.04 -4.02
CA VAL A 55 3.99 -1.40 -3.58
C VAL A 55 2.89 -2.40 -3.95
N SER A 56 2.00 -2.03 -4.86
CA SER A 56 0.84 -2.82 -5.24
C SER A 56 1.24 -4.18 -5.82
N HIS A 57 0.32 -5.15 -5.77
CA HIS A 57 0.55 -6.51 -6.30
C HIS A 57 1.81 -7.17 -5.74
N ASN A 58 1.92 -7.20 -4.41
CA ASN A 58 2.95 -7.94 -3.67
C ASN A 58 2.29 -8.88 -2.64
N LYS A 59 3.06 -9.37 -1.67
CA LYS A 59 2.58 -10.20 -0.55
C LYS A 59 2.85 -9.51 0.80
N LEU A 60 2.93 -8.19 0.82
CA LEU A 60 3.14 -7.42 2.06
C LEU A 60 1.93 -7.59 2.98
N SER A 61 2.17 -7.63 4.28
CA SER A 61 1.21 -8.02 5.31
C SER A 61 1.36 -7.17 6.58
N GLY A 62 0.44 -7.36 7.53
CA GLY A 62 0.41 -6.60 8.78
C GLY A 62 -0.25 -5.23 8.63
N GLU A 63 -0.11 -4.39 9.65
CA GLU A 63 -0.69 -3.05 9.67
C GLU A 63 0.09 -2.07 8.79
N ILE A 64 -0.64 -1.12 8.19
CA ILE A 64 -0.03 0.05 7.53
C ILE A 64 0.47 0.99 8.63
N PRO A 65 1.78 1.29 8.72
CA PRO A 65 2.30 2.09 9.82
C PRO A 65 1.70 3.51 9.82
N LYS A 66 1.05 3.91 10.93
CA LYS A 66 0.55 5.29 11.12
C LYS A 66 1.65 6.35 10.97
N SER A 67 2.93 5.99 11.11
CA SER A 67 4.05 6.91 10.88
C SER A 67 4.13 7.41 9.43
N LEU A 68 3.55 6.70 8.45
CA LEU A 68 3.50 7.16 7.06
C LEU A 68 2.67 8.44 6.88
N GLU A 69 1.79 8.79 7.83
CA GLU A 69 1.07 10.06 7.83
C GLU A 69 2.00 11.29 7.88
N LYS A 70 3.26 11.10 8.32
CA LYS A 70 4.29 12.15 8.35
C LYS A 70 4.79 12.54 6.97
N LEU A 71 4.61 11.70 5.95
CA LEU A 71 5.09 11.95 4.58
C LEU A 71 4.23 13.02 3.88
N GLN A 72 4.51 14.30 4.17
CA GLN A 72 3.67 15.41 3.70
C GLN A 72 3.72 15.65 2.18
N HIS A 73 4.82 15.25 1.53
CA HIS A 73 5.00 15.45 0.08
C HIS A 73 4.31 14.39 -0.76
N ILE A 74 3.82 13.31 -0.15
CA ILE A 74 3.25 12.20 -0.90
C ILE A 74 1.95 12.61 -1.59
N GLN A 75 1.86 12.29 -2.88
CA GLN A 75 0.69 12.54 -3.72
C GLN A 75 0.04 11.22 -4.15
N VAL A 76 0.84 10.18 -4.35
CA VAL A 76 0.38 8.87 -4.80
C VAL A 76 0.84 7.80 -3.83
N ILE A 77 -0.12 7.04 -3.31
CA ILE A 77 0.11 5.83 -2.53
C ILE A 77 -0.74 4.73 -3.17
N ASP A 78 -0.10 3.64 -3.57
CA ASP A 78 -0.79 2.42 -3.99
C ASP A 78 -0.27 1.22 -3.18
N LEU A 79 -1.14 0.71 -2.31
CA LEU A 79 -0.93 -0.46 -1.45
C LEU A 79 -1.81 -1.64 -1.89
N SER A 80 -2.52 -1.50 -3.01
CA SER A 80 -3.53 -2.46 -3.46
C SER A 80 -2.95 -3.84 -3.74
N PHE A 81 -3.79 -4.87 -3.67
CA PHE A 81 -3.46 -6.26 -3.93
C PHE A 81 -2.26 -6.75 -3.11
N ASN A 82 -2.32 -6.54 -1.81
CA ASN A 82 -1.42 -7.08 -0.80
C ASN A 82 -2.25 -7.88 0.25
N GLN A 83 -1.68 -8.11 1.42
CA GLN A 83 -2.28 -8.80 2.57
C GLN A 83 -2.30 -7.89 3.81
N PHE A 84 -2.42 -6.57 3.62
CA PHE A 84 -2.51 -5.62 4.74
C PHE A 84 -3.79 -5.84 5.55
N GLU A 85 -3.70 -5.57 6.84
CA GLU A 85 -4.78 -5.74 7.82
C GLU A 85 -4.86 -4.55 8.78
N GLY A 86 -5.99 -4.45 9.50
CA GLY A 86 -6.19 -3.41 10.51
C GLY A 86 -6.67 -2.07 9.94
N GLU A 87 -6.63 -1.05 10.79
CA GLU A 87 -7.12 0.31 10.47
C GLU A 87 -6.25 0.98 9.40
N VAL A 88 -6.88 1.54 8.37
CA VAL A 88 -6.20 2.41 7.42
C VAL A 88 -5.88 3.75 8.10
N PRO A 89 -4.60 4.21 8.10
CA PRO A 89 -4.26 5.53 8.64
C PRO A 89 -5.17 6.62 8.05
N CYS A 90 -5.66 7.53 8.87
CA CYS A 90 -6.65 8.52 8.46
C CYS A 90 -6.14 9.97 8.52
N GLY A 91 -4.90 10.16 8.98
CA GLY A 91 -4.22 11.45 9.04
C GLY A 91 -3.38 11.77 7.80
N GLY A 92 -2.82 12.98 7.78
CA GLY A 92 -1.94 13.45 6.70
C GLY A 92 -2.59 13.33 5.31
N LYS A 93 -1.81 12.80 4.35
CA LYS A 93 -2.29 12.58 2.98
C LYS A 93 -3.23 11.38 2.86
N PHE A 94 -3.20 10.44 3.81
CA PHE A 94 -4.11 9.29 3.83
C PHE A 94 -5.58 9.71 3.97
N ALA A 95 -5.85 10.85 4.62
CA ALA A 95 -7.18 11.44 4.75
C ALA A 95 -7.89 11.72 3.41
N ASN A 96 -7.15 11.78 2.30
CA ASN A 96 -7.64 12.15 0.97
C ASN A 96 -7.30 11.11 -0.12
N LEU A 97 -6.90 9.89 0.26
CA LEU A 97 -6.62 8.84 -0.72
C LEU A 97 -7.90 8.20 -1.28
N SER A 98 -7.78 7.63 -2.48
CA SER A 98 -8.84 6.84 -3.13
C SER A 98 -8.94 5.45 -2.51
N ALA A 99 -10.15 4.86 -2.54
CA ALA A 99 -10.37 3.46 -2.16
C ALA A 99 -9.54 2.49 -3.00
N GLU A 100 -9.20 2.89 -4.23
CA GLU A 100 -8.40 2.09 -5.17
C GLU A 100 -7.01 1.77 -4.63
N SER A 101 -6.38 2.71 -3.90
CA SER A 101 -5.07 2.56 -3.27
C SER A 101 -4.99 1.40 -2.28
N PHE A 102 -6.13 0.84 -1.85
CA PHE A 102 -6.20 -0.20 -0.82
C PHE A 102 -6.92 -1.47 -1.31
N LEU A 103 -7.41 -1.47 -2.56
CA LEU A 103 -8.21 -2.56 -3.11
C LEU A 103 -7.49 -3.91 -3.00
N GLY A 104 -8.22 -5.01 -2.75
CA GLY A 104 -7.61 -6.35 -2.66
C GLY A 104 -6.94 -6.69 -1.32
N ASN A 105 -6.89 -5.76 -0.36
CA ASN A 105 -6.50 -6.04 1.03
C ASN A 105 -7.75 -6.29 1.89
N TYR A 106 -8.26 -7.52 1.89
CA TYR A 106 -9.58 -7.85 2.45
C TYR A 106 -9.70 -7.72 3.98
N ALA A 107 -8.58 -7.62 4.70
CA ALA A 107 -8.54 -7.49 6.15
C ALA A 107 -8.36 -6.04 6.63
N LEU A 108 -8.27 -5.06 5.73
CA LEU A 108 -8.27 -3.64 6.10
C LEU A 108 -9.66 -3.21 6.59
N CYS A 109 -9.66 -2.25 7.51
CA CYS A 109 -10.84 -1.67 8.12
C CYS A 109 -10.68 -0.15 8.34
N GLU A 110 -11.78 0.51 8.69
CA GLU A 110 -11.84 1.91 9.14
C GLU A 110 -11.27 2.96 8.19
N ALA A 111 -11.99 3.16 7.08
CA ALA A 111 -11.96 4.44 6.40
C ALA A 111 -13.35 4.76 5.81
N PRO A 112 -14.13 5.66 6.43
CA PRO A 112 -15.49 5.99 5.99
C PRO A 112 -15.57 6.46 4.52
N LYS A 113 -14.48 7.04 4.00
CA LYS A 113 -14.36 7.47 2.59
C LYS A 113 -14.05 6.32 1.61
N LEU A 114 -13.51 5.20 2.10
CA LEU A 114 -13.05 4.09 1.28
C LEU A 114 -14.08 2.95 1.17
N HIS A 115 -15.26 3.08 1.81
CA HIS A 115 -16.28 2.03 1.92
C HIS A 115 -15.74 0.72 2.52
N VAL A 116 -14.74 0.83 3.42
CA VAL A 116 -14.10 -0.31 4.09
C VAL A 116 -14.83 -0.56 5.42
N PRO A 117 -15.04 -1.83 5.85
CA PRO A 117 -15.74 -2.16 7.12
C PRO A 117 -15.08 -1.52 8.35
N VAL A 118 -15.84 -1.36 9.44
CA VAL A 118 -15.32 -0.89 10.74
C VAL A 118 -14.46 -1.98 11.38
N CYS A 119 -13.37 -1.61 12.06
CA CYS A 119 -12.51 -2.55 12.77
C CYS A 119 -13.26 -3.04 14.01
N LEU A 120 -13.49 -4.35 14.12
CA LEU A 120 -14.10 -4.92 15.31
C LEU A 120 -12.99 -5.31 16.29
N ASP A 121 -12.80 -4.51 17.34
CA ASP A 121 -11.90 -4.85 18.43
C ASP A 121 -12.32 -6.17 19.09
N GLY A 122 -11.44 -7.18 19.01
CA GLY A 122 -11.53 -8.37 19.86
C GLY A 122 -12.73 -9.29 19.61
N ALA A 123 -13.03 -9.64 18.36
CA ALA A 123 -13.88 -10.80 18.09
C ALA A 123 -13.20 -12.06 18.63
N LYS A 124 -13.65 -12.52 19.81
CA LYS A 124 -13.50 -13.90 20.27
C LYS A 124 -13.66 -14.82 19.06
N LYS A 125 -12.67 -15.68 18.80
CA LYS A 125 -12.67 -16.77 17.81
C LYS A 125 -14.11 -17.26 17.53
N HIS A 126 -14.80 -16.63 16.58
CA HIS A 126 -16.08 -17.10 16.12
C HIS A 126 -15.75 -18.00 14.94
N ASN A 127 -15.76 -19.29 15.24
CA ASN A 127 -15.60 -20.33 14.27
C ASN A 127 -16.59 -20.11 13.12
N ASN A 128 -16.07 -20.19 11.90
CA ASN A 128 -16.82 -20.34 10.65
C ASN A 128 -17.49 -19.08 10.09
N VAL A 129 -16.69 -18.11 9.64
CA VAL A 129 -17.07 -17.28 8.50
C VAL A 129 -16.50 -17.92 7.24
N ASN A 130 -17.37 -18.52 6.43
CA ASN A 130 -17.06 -18.83 5.05
C ASN A 130 -16.72 -17.51 4.37
N MET A 131 -15.44 -17.26 4.15
CA MET A 131 -14.98 -16.17 3.31
C MET A 131 -15.50 -16.46 1.91
N LEU A 132 -16.61 -15.81 1.54
CA LEU A 132 -17.07 -15.81 0.16
C LEU A 132 -15.94 -15.18 -0.64
N ARG A 133 -15.20 -16.03 -1.37
CA ARG A 133 -14.27 -15.61 -2.40
C ARG A 133 -15.12 -14.98 -3.49
N VAL A 134 -15.39 -13.68 -3.36
CA VAL A 134 -15.96 -12.90 -4.45
C VAL A 134 -14.82 -12.67 -5.42
N ASP A 135 -14.65 -13.59 -6.37
CA ASP A 135 -13.72 -13.41 -7.47
C ASP A 135 -14.18 -12.20 -8.30
N PHE A 136 -13.70 -11.00 -7.96
CA PHE A 136 -13.72 -9.83 -8.84
C PHE A 136 -12.65 -9.98 -9.95
N PHE A 137 -12.50 -11.19 -10.49
CA PHE A 137 -11.68 -11.47 -11.66
C PHE A 137 -12.57 -11.52 -12.88
N SER A 138 -12.79 -10.37 -13.54
CA SER A 138 -13.12 -10.39 -14.98
C SER A 138 -13.00 -9.05 -15.72
N LYS A 139 -12.38 -7.98 -15.18
CA LYS A 139 -12.32 -6.71 -15.95
C LYS A 139 -11.13 -5.77 -15.80
N TRP A 140 -10.04 -6.16 -15.17
CA TRP A 140 -8.84 -5.33 -15.13
C TRP A 140 -7.78 -5.94 -16.03
N GLY A 141 -7.82 -5.49 -17.30
CA GLY A 141 -6.81 -5.79 -18.29
C GLY A 141 -5.42 -5.34 -17.83
N LEU A 142 -4.40 -5.90 -18.45
CA LEU A 142 -2.99 -5.58 -18.24
C LEU A 142 -2.75 -4.05 -18.30
N CYS A 143 -2.68 -3.38 -17.16
CA CYS A 143 -2.12 -2.03 -17.09
C CYS A 143 -0.59 -2.14 -17.19
N THR A 144 -0.05 -1.69 -18.33
CA THR A 144 1.39 -1.52 -18.54
C THR A 144 1.90 -0.33 -17.71
N CYS A 145 3.15 -0.40 -17.21
CA CYS A 145 3.80 0.51 -16.25
C CYS A 145 4.02 1.96 -16.78
N THR A 146 3.19 2.50 -17.69
CA THR A 146 3.38 3.80 -18.38
C THR A 146 2.25 4.82 -18.22
N GLN A 147 1.31 4.67 -17.27
CA GLN A 147 0.30 5.70 -16.99
C GLN A 147 0.47 6.32 -15.62
N PHE A 148 1.52 7.14 -15.42
CA PHE A 148 1.54 8.13 -14.33
C PHE A 148 2.24 9.46 -14.70
N LEU A 149 2.45 9.73 -15.99
CA LEU A 149 2.92 11.03 -16.48
C LEU A 149 1.94 11.61 -17.51
N ALA A 150 0.80 12.13 -17.05
CA ALA A 150 0.05 13.18 -17.74
C ALA A 150 -1.04 13.73 -16.82
N GLY A 151 -0.85 14.96 -16.34
CA GLY A 151 -1.78 15.65 -15.45
C GLY A 151 -1.42 17.13 -15.20
N PHE A 152 -0.92 17.82 -16.23
CA PHE A 152 -1.11 19.25 -16.48
C PHE A 152 -1.45 19.42 -17.96
#